data_AF-A0A840ZRY2-F1
#
_entry.id   AF-A0A840ZRY2-F1
#
_cell.length_a   1.000
_cell.length_b   1.000
_cell.length_c   1.000
_cell.angle_alpha   90.00
_cell.angle_beta   90.00
_cell.angle_gamma   90.00
#
_symmetry.space_group_name_H-M   'P 1'
#
loop_
_entity.id
_entity.type
_entity.pdbx_description
1 polymer ?
#
loop_
_entity_poly.entity_id
_entity_poly.type
_entity_poly.pdbx_seq_one_letter_code
_entity_poly.pdbx_strand_id
1 'polypeptide(L)'
;MQSEAERHRAAWAFYGIPRPAQVAFRRRVVEARCEEPEALAAFAAVGVSNTMRPPVMVYDDVAAALAALPEAGRPAIEVGLFGQALTAPGPVALVREALVRGRADGLDDGQLAGGILVVLESYGLLQREAA
;
A
#
# COMPACT_ATOMS: atom_id res chain seq x y z
N MET A 1 23.15 15.18 6.23
CA MET A 1 23.44 13.87 6.86
C MET A 1 22.28 13.54 7.80
N GLN A 2 21.57 12.43 7.58
CA GLN A 2 20.55 11.98 8.55
C GLN A 2 21.22 11.53 9.85
N SER A 3 20.60 11.90 10.97
CA SER A 3 21.02 11.53 12.33
C SER A 3 20.90 10.02 12.58
N GLU A 4 21.66 9.51 13.54
CA GLU A 4 21.65 8.09 13.91
C GLU A 4 20.26 7.66 14.42
N ALA A 5 19.51 8.55 15.07
CA ALA A 5 18.14 8.33 15.52
C ALA A 5 17.11 8.29 14.37
N GLU A 6 17.35 8.99 13.26
CA GLU A 6 16.52 8.88 12.05
C GLU A 6 16.78 7.56 11.32
N ARG A 7 18.05 7.10 11.28
CA ARG A 7 18.39 5.76 10.79
C ARG A 7 17.78 4.68 11.68
N HIS A 8 17.81 4.87 13.00
CA HIS A 8 17.21 3.94 13.96
C HIS A 8 15.67 3.89 13.85
N ARG A 9 14.99 5.03 13.63
CA ARG A 9 13.52 5.06 13.40
C ARG A 9 13.13 4.45 12.05
N ALA A 10 13.90 4.69 11.00
CA ALA A 10 13.67 4.10 9.67
C ALA A 10 13.72 2.56 9.73
N ALA A 11 14.69 2.00 10.47
CA ALA A 11 14.82 0.55 10.66
C ALA A 11 13.63 -0.12 11.36
N TRP A 12 12.72 0.65 11.96
CA TRP A 12 11.54 0.14 12.66
C TRP A 12 10.23 0.36 11.89
N ALA A 13 10.26 1.05 10.74
CA ALA A 13 9.07 1.30 9.93
C ALA A 13 8.41 -0.01 9.46
N PHE A 14 9.20 -1.05 9.19
CA PHE A 14 8.68 -2.39 8.90
C PHE A 14 7.82 -2.97 10.03
N TYR A 15 8.10 -2.62 11.28
CA TYR A 15 7.30 -3.09 12.42
C TYR A 15 6.08 -2.21 12.70
N GLY A 16 6.01 -1.03 12.08
CA GLY A 16 4.85 -0.13 12.16
C GLY A 16 3.71 -0.49 11.21
N ILE A 17 3.96 -1.31 10.18
CA ILE A 17 2.91 -1.75 9.24
C ILE A 17 2.09 -2.91 9.82
N PRO A 18 0.84 -3.15 9.36
CA PRO A 18 -0.01 -4.23 9.87
C PRO A 18 0.66 -5.60 9.81
N ARG A 19 0.43 -6.43 10.84
CA ARG A 19 1.06 -7.75 10.94
C ARG A 19 0.82 -8.67 9.72
N PRO A 20 -0.38 -8.72 9.11
CA PRO A 20 -0.59 -9.48 7.87
C PRO A 20 0.34 -9.04 6.74
N ALA A 21 0.54 -7.73 6.57
CA ALA A 21 1.45 -7.18 5.56
C ALA A 21 2.92 -7.53 5.84
N GLN A 22 3.35 -7.53 7.11
CA GLN A 22 4.69 -7.97 7.48
C GLN A 22 4.94 -9.43 7.08
N VAL A 23 3.95 -10.31 7.33
CA VAL A 23 4.04 -11.73 7.00
C VAL A 23 4.08 -11.93 5.49
N ALA A 24 3.17 -11.27 4.76
CA ALA A 24 3.12 -11.31 3.30
C ALA A 24 4.43 -10.83 2.68
N PHE A 25 4.99 -9.72 3.16
CA PHE A 25 6.27 -9.21 2.67
C PHE A 25 7.42 -10.19 2.89
N ARG A 26 7.53 -10.76 4.09
CA ARG A 26 8.57 -11.76 4.39
C ARG A 26 8.45 -12.99 3.50
N ARG A 27 7.22 -13.45 3.28
CA ARG A 27 6.94 -14.55 2.35
C ARG A 27 7.36 -14.18 0.93
N ARG A 28 7.00 -12.99 0.45
CA ARG A 28 7.36 -12.49 -0.88
C ARG A 28 8.87 -12.41 -1.08
N VAL A 29 9.62 -11.97 -0.07
CA VAL A 29 11.09 -12.00 -0.09
C VAL A 29 11.62 -13.43 -0.26
N VAL A 30 11.06 -14.41 0.46
CA VAL A 30 11.46 -15.82 0.32
C VAL A 30 11.13 -16.35 -1.07
N GLU A 31 9.93 -16.08 -1.58
CA GLU A 31 9.50 -16.47 -2.94
C GLU A 31 10.44 -15.90 -4.01
N ALA A 32 10.83 -14.62 -3.89
CA ALA A 32 11.79 -14.01 -4.82
C ALA A 32 13.18 -14.65 -4.77
N ARG A 33 13.63 -15.13 -3.60
CA ARG A 33 14.89 -15.88 -3.46
C ARG A 33 14.81 -17.27 -4.06
N CYS A 34 13.61 -17.84 -4.11
CA CYS A 34 13.30 -19.08 -4.80
C CYS A 34 13.01 -18.86 -6.29
N GLU A 35 13.25 -17.65 -6.81
CA GLU A 35 13.05 -17.28 -8.21
C GLU A 35 11.59 -17.39 -8.69
N GLU A 36 10.63 -17.26 -7.78
CA GLU A 36 9.21 -17.26 -8.14
C GLU A 36 8.88 -16.06 -9.04
N PRO A 37 8.32 -16.27 -10.25
CA PRO A 37 8.18 -15.21 -11.27
C PRO A 37 7.36 -14.01 -10.79
N GLU A 38 6.25 -14.26 -10.09
CA GLU A 38 5.39 -13.19 -9.56
C GLU A 38 6.08 -12.36 -8.47
N ALA A 39 6.95 -12.99 -7.67
CA ALA A 39 7.70 -12.32 -6.64
C ALA A 39 8.81 -11.44 -7.23
N LEU A 40 9.54 -11.98 -8.21
CA LEU A 40 10.55 -11.22 -8.95
C LEU A 40 9.92 -10.01 -9.67
N ALA A 41 8.76 -10.19 -10.31
CA ALA A 41 8.05 -9.10 -10.97
C ALA A 41 7.63 -7.99 -9.98
N ALA A 42 7.13 -8.37 -8.79
CA ALA A 42 6.73 -7.41 -7.77
C ALA A 42 7.90 -6.53 -7.26
N PHE A 43 9.08 -7.13 -7.03
CA PHE A 43 10.27 -6.37 -6.64
C PHE A 43 10.87 -5.57 -7.81
N ALA A 44 10.83 -6.10 -9.03
CA ALA A 44 11.26 -5.38 -10.22
C ALA A 44 10.39 -4.12 -10.49
N ALA A 45 9.09 -4.17 -10.16
CA ALA A 45 8.19 -3.03 -10.30
C ALA A 45 8.59 -1.81 -9.43
N VAL A 46 9.36 -2.03 -8.35
CA VAL A 46 9.95 -0.98 -7.50
C VAL A 46 11.45 -0.82 -7.72
N GLY A 47 12.04 -1.48 -8.72
CA GLY A 47 13.48 -1.41 -8.99
C GLY A 47 14.37 -2.04 -7.91
N VAL A 48 13.81 -2.88 -7.04
CA VAL A 48 14.59 -3.60 -6.02
C VAL A 48 14.97 -4.97 -6.58
N SER A 49 16.28 -5.22 -6.72
CA SER A 49 16.78 -6.48 -7.28
C SER A 49 17.51 -7.36 -6.27
N ASN A 50 18.04 -6.79 -5.18
CA ASN A 50 18.80 -7.53 -4.18
C ASN A 50 17.93 -8.00 -3.00
N THR A 51 17.14 -9.05 -3.24
CA THR A 51 16.29 -9.68 -2.21
C THR A 51 17.04 -10.61 -1.24
N MET A 52 18.36 -10.81 -1.46
CA MET A 52 19.22 -11.65 -0.62
C MET A 52 19.57 -11.00 0.72
N ARG A 53 19.35 -9.69 0.87
CA ARG A 53 19.55 -8.96 2.13
C ARG A 53 18.53 -9.37 3.20
N PRO A 54 18.81 -9.12 4.49
CA PRO A 54 17.81 -9.29 5.55
C PRO A 54 16.48 -8.58 5.20
N PRO A 55 15.31 -9.19 5.45
CA PRO A 55 14.02 -8.64 5.00
C PRO A 55 13.75 -7.19 5.43
N VAL A 56 14.23 -6.76 6.60
CA VAL A 56 14.08 -5.36 7.05
C VAL A 56 14.84 -4.40 6.14
N MET A 57 16.04 -4.77 5.68
CA MET A 57 16.80 -3.91 4.74
C MET A 57 16.17 -3.90 3.35
N VAL A 58 15.62 -5.04 2.90
CA VAL A 58 14.86 -5.09 1.63
C VAL A 58 13.63 -4.19 1.74
N TYR A 59 12.96 -4.19 2.90
CA TYR A 59 11.85 -3.26 3.16
C TYR A 59 12.30 -1.81 3.07
N ASP A 60 13.45 -1.44 3.65
CA ASP A 60 13.94 -0.06 3.57
C ASP A 60 14.18 0.39 2.11
N ASP A 61 14.75 -0.49 1.28
CA ASP A 61 14.94 -0.25 -0.15
C ASP A 61 13.59 -0.07 -0.88
N VAL A 62 12.62 -0.96 -0.59
CA VAL A 62 11.26 -0.90 -1.14
C VAL A 62 10.53 0.37 -0.72
N ALA A 63 10.61 0.75 0.56
CA ALA A 63 9.96 1.93 1.10
C ALA A 63 10.51 3.21 0.44
N ALA A 64 11.83 3.28 0.27
CA ALA A 64 12.48 4.39 -0.44
C ALA A 64 12.03 4.46 -1.91
N ALA A 65 11.96 3.32 -2.59
CA ALA A 65 11.50 3.25 -3.98
C ALA A 65 10.02 3.64 -4.14
N LEU A 66 9.14 3.11 -3.28
CA LEU A 66 7.71 3.45 -3.28
C LEU A 66 7.49 4.95 -3.06
N ALA A 67 8.25 5.58 -2.17
CA ALA A 67 8.15 7.02 -1.91
C ALA A 67 8.48 7.88 -3.14
N ALA A 68 9.27 7.36 -4.09
CA ALA A 68 9.64 8.04 -5.33
C ALA A 68 8.64 7.83 -6.49
N LEU A 69 7.73 6.85 -6.38
CA LEU A 69 6.77 6.53 -7.45
C LEU A 69 5.55 7.46 -7.44
N PRO A 70 4.86 7.69 -8.58
CA PRO A 70 3.57 8.38 -8.59
C PRO A 70 2.51 7.64 -7.76
N GLU A 71 1.72 8.36 -6.95
CA GLU A 71 0.74 7.76 -6.03
C GLU A 71 -0.27 6.83 -6.71
N ALA A 72 -0.66 7.12 -7.95
CA ALA A 72 -1.66 6.34 -8.68
C ALA A 72 -1.26 4.87 -8.93
N GLY A 73 0.05 4.58 -9.03
CA GLY A 73 0.57 3.22 -9.29
C GLY A 73 0.96 2.45 -8.03
N ARG A 74 1.12 3.13 -6.88
CA ARG A 74 1.62 2.53 -5.64
C ARG A 74 0.72 1.41 -5.11
N PRO A 75 -0.62 1.51 -5.09
CA PRO A 75 -1.47 0.49 -4.47
C PRO A 75 -1.32 -0.89 -5.10
N ALA A 76 -1.25 -0.98 -6.43
CA ALA A 76 -1.10 -2.28 -7.12
C ALA A 76 0.24 -2.96 -6.77
N ILE A 77 1.30 -2.16 -6.68
CA ILE A 77 2.64 -2.61 -6.31
C ILE A 77 2.66 -3.04 -4.83
N GLU A 78 2.06 -2.24 -3.96
CA GLU A 78 1.94 -2.57 -2.53
C GLU A 78 1.16 -3.86 -2.32
N VAL A 79 0.05 -4.08 -3.04
CA VAL A 79 -0.69 -5.35 -3.00
C VAL A 79 0.21 -6.52 -3.42
N GLY A 80 1.02 -6.38 -4.47
CA GLY A 80 1.96 -7.41 -4.89
C GLY A 80 3.05 -7.74 -3.86
N LEU A 81 3.52 -6.73 -3.11
CA LEU A 81 4.62 -6.88 -2.14
C LEU A 81 4.13 -7.24 -0.73
N PHE A 82 3.00 -6.68 -0.30
CA PHE A 82 2.50 -6.74 1.08
C PHE A 82 1.16 -7.48 1.20
N GLY A 83 0.58 -7.96 0.09
CA GLY A 83 -0.74 -8.60 0.08
C GLY A 83 -1.91 -7.64 0.34
N GLN A 84 -1.62 -6.35 0.53
CA GLN A 84 -2.60 -5.27 0.72
C GLN A 84 -1.94 -3.93 0.39
N ALA A 85 -2.75 -2.92 0.05
CA ALA A 85 -2.26 -1.54 0.02
C ALA A 85 -1.93 -1.06 1.44
N LEU A 86 -0.80 -0.38 1.60
CA LEU A 86 -0.36 0.24 2.85
C LEU A 86 -0.60 1.75 2.85
N THR A 87 -0.57 2.36 1.68
CA THR A 87 -0.95 3.76 1.50
C THR A 87 -2.46 3.86 1.35
N ALA A 88 -3.11 4.62 2.24
CA ALA A 88 -4.54 4.89 2.13
C ALA A 88 -4.84 5.54 0.76
N PRO A 89 -5.84 5.07 0.02
CA PRO A 89 -6.16 5.68 -1.26
C PRO A 89 -6.60 7.13 -1.04
N GLY A 90 -6.11 8.05 -1.87
CA GLY A 90 -6.52 9.44 -1.79
C GLY A 90 -8.03 9.59 -2.05
N PRO A 91 -8.65 10.72 -1.65
CA PRO A 91 -10.10 10.93 -1.79
C PRO A 91 -10.63 10.65 -3.20
N VAL A 92 -9.89 11.06 -4.22
CA VAL A 92 -10.26 10.86 -5.63
C VAL A 92 -10.24 9.38 -6.02
N ALA A 93 -9.28 8.60 -5.51
CA ALA A 93 -9.19 7.17 -5.79
C ALA A 93 -10.37 6.41 -5.14
N LEU A 94 -10.69 6.74 -3.88
CA LEU A 94 -11.83 6.17 -3.17
C LEU A 94 -13.16 6.48 -3.88
N VAL A 95 -13.35 7.73 -4.31
CA VAL A 95 -14.55 8.14 -5.05
C VAL A 95 -14.68 7.36 -6.36
N ARG A 96 -13.58 7.23 -7.12
CA ARG A 96 -13.58 6.47 -8.38
C ARG A 96 -13.90 4.99 -8.16
N GLU A 97 -13.31 4.37 -7.14
CA GLU A 97 -13.57 2.97 -6.81
C GLU A 97 -15.02 2.76 -6.38
N ALA A 98 -15.56 3.63 -5.52
CA ALA A 98 -16.96 3.59 -5.10
C ALA A 98 -17.92 3.74 -6.30
N LEU A 99 -17.62 4.65 -7.24
CA LEU A 99 -18.39 4.81 -8.47
C LEU A 99 -18.33 3.55 -9.36
N VAL A 100 -17.13 2.99 -9.58
CA VAL A 100 -16.96 1.80 -10.44
C VAL A 100 -17.71 0.61 -9.85
N ARG A 101 -17.53 0.34 -8.55
CA ARG A 101 -18.21 -0.78 -7.88
C ARG A 101 -19.71 -0.56 -7.82
N GLY A 102 -20.17 0.60 -7.37
CA GLY A 102 -21.59 0.87 -7.26
C GLY A 102 -22.32 0.84 -8.61
N ARG A 103 -21.68 1.26 -9.70
CA ARG A 103 -22.24 1.09 -11.06
C ARG A 103 -22.30 -0.38 -11.48
N ALA A 104 -21.29 -1.18 -11.15
CA ALA A 104 -21.30 -2.63 -11.39
C ALA A 104 -22.41 -3.33 -10.60
N ASP A 105 -22.72 -2.82 -9.40
CA ASP A 105 -23.79 -3.32 -8.52
C ASP A 105 -25.18 -2.73 -8.85
N GLY A 106 -25.29 -1.87 -9.86
CA GLY A 106 -26.56 -1.27 -10.32
C GLY A 106 -27.13 -0.18 -9.42
N LEU A 107 -26.30 0.48 -8.60
CA LEU A 107 -26.72 1.55 -7.70
C LEU A 107 -27.11 2.81 -8.48
N ASP A 108 -28.17 3.47 -8.00
CA ASP A 108 -28.57 4.79 -8.48
C ASP A 108 -27.67 5.91 -7.95
N ASP A 109 -27.83 7.12 -8.48
CA ASP A 109 -26.95 8.25 -8.16
C ASP A 109 -27.05 8.69 -6.69
N GLY A 110 -28.21 8.50 -6.05
CA GLY A 110 -28.41 8.81 -4.63
C GLY A 110 -27.70 7.80 -3.72
N GLN A 111 -27.79 6.51 -4.06
CA GLN A 111 -27.09 5.43 -3.39
C GLN A 111 -25.57 5.54 -3.56
N LEU A 112 -25.11 5.91 -4.77
CA LEU A 112 -23.69 6.18 -5.04
C LEU A 112 -23.17 7.35 -4.20
N ALA A 113 -23.91 8.46 -4.13
CA ALA A 113 -23.53 9.61 -3.32
C ALA A 113 -23.41 9.24 -1.83
N GLY A 114 -24.38 8.48 -1.30
CA GLY A 114 -24.34 7.97 0.06
C GLY A 114 -23.15 7.03 0.31
N GLY A 115 -22.88 6.11 -0.62
CA GLY A 115 -21.73 5.19 -0.54
C GLY A 115 -20.39 5.92 -0.54
N ILE A 116 -20.23 6.95 -1.39
CA ILE A 116 -19.03 7.78 -1.42
C ILE A 116 -18.82 8.51 -0.09
N LEU A 117 -19.88 9.09 0.49
CA LEU A 117 -19.79 9.77 1.79
C LEU A 117 -19.33 8.81 2.89
N VAL A 118 -19.95 7.63 3.00
CA VAL A 118 -19.59 6.61 3.99
C VAL A 118 -18.14 6.14 3.83
N VAL A 119 -17.69 5.94 2.58
CA VAL A 119 -16.29 5.57 2.32
C VAL A 119 -15.34 6.68 2.75
N LEU A 120 -15.58 7.94 2.38
CA LEU A 120 -14.71 9.04 2.78
C LEU A 120 -14.69 9.27 4.30
N GLU A 121 -15.84 9.13 4.98
CA GLU A 121 -15.92 9.16 6.45
C GLU A 121 -15.12 8.03 7.10
N SER A 122 -15.22 6.80 6.58
CA SER A 122 -14.52 5.62 7.12
C SER A 122 -13.00 5.75 7.05
N TYR A 123 -12.51 6.51 6.07
CA TYR A 123 -11.09 6.84 5.90
C TYR A 123 -10.69 8.16 6.60
N GLY A 124 -11.60 8.80 7.34
CA GLY A 124 -11.33 10.05 8.08
C GLY A 124 -11.14 11.28 7.20
N LEU A 125 -11.52 11.18 5.91
CA LEU A 125 -11.37 12.25 4.92
C LEU A 125 -12.56 13.21 4.91
N LEU A 126 -13.63 12.84 5.61
CA LEU A 126 -14.82 13.65 5.81
C LEU A 126 -15.23 13.54 7.28
N GLN A 127 -15.34 14.67 7.96
CA GLN A 127 -15.83 14.72 9.34
C GLN A 127 -17.35 14.79 9.30
N ARG A 128 -18.02 13.96 10.11
CA ARG A 128 -19.44 14.15 10.39
C ARG A 128 -19.59 15.42 11.21
N GLU A 129 -20.30 16.41 10.71
CA GLU A 129 -20.77 17.50 11.58
C GLU A 129 -21.63 16.86 12.67
N ALA A 130 -21.20 17.01 13.92
CA ALA A 130 -22.00 16.61 15.07
C ALA A 130 -23.26 17.48 15.08
N ALA A 131 -24.40 16.85 14.82
CA ALA A 131 -25.72 17.46 14.94
C ALA A 131 -26.08 17.76 16.39
#